data_AF-G2LEW1-F1
#
_entry.id   AF-G2LEW1-F1
#
_cell.length_a   1.000
_cell.length_b   1.000
_cell.length_c   1.000
_cell.angle_alpha   90.00
_cell.angle_beta   90.00
_cell.angle_gamma   90.00
#
_symmetry.space_group_name_H-M   'P 1'
#
loop_
_entity.id
_entity.type
_entity.pdbx_description
1 polymer ?
#
loop_
_entity_poly.entity_id
_entity_poly.type
_entity_poly.pdbx_seq_one_letter_code
_entity_poly.pdbx_strand_id
1 'polypeptide(L)'
;MSNAFSGNLAQLKLMDVLRLLHASNRTGVLELVHDDGRQGEIYFDNGQIVHAVYEDAIGEDAVYGLFSWGSGKFSFTATDTPTDERTTYLQTEEILLECVTYATEWESVRRVVPSARAVFRLSSRSMKEFSLRAEDWSVIQNLDGVQTVGEIGDITQLNELMTSKVIVRLYDLGLVEYVGERQEEDVQVDVVSDDIIHQTERELTRAIGPMAPIVLEDCAEALGFKLRQMPKDMMPSLAERLAEEIPDNERRVKFQEAMLEIMQHLYA
;
A
#
# COMPACT_ATOMS: atom_id res chain seq x y z
N MET A 1 13.22 -23.39 5.00
CA MET A 1 14.29 -22.59 4.37
C MET A 1 14.58 -21.43 5.30
N SER A 2 15.84 -21.15 5.63
CA SER A 2 16.20 -20.13 6.61
C SER A 2 16.33 -18.77 5.93
N ASN A 3 15.38 -17.84 6.19
CA ASN A 3 15.50 -16.43 5.84
C ASN A 3 16.65 -15.82 6.67
N ALA A 4 17.88 -15.96 6.18
CA ALA A 4 19.06 -15.53 6.93
C ALA A 4 19.28 -14.02 6.89
N PHE A 5 18.55 -13.27 6.04
CA PHE A 5 18.68 -11.82 5.93
C PHE A 5 17.31 -11.14 5.91
N SER A 6 16.88 -10.63 7.06
CA SER A 6 15.66 -9.87 7.25
C SER A 6 15.88 -8.80 8.32
N GLY A 7 15.03 -7.78 8.36
CA GLY A 7 15.18 -6.67 9.30
C GLY A 7 14.15 -5.56 9.12
N ASN A 8 14.47 -4.39 9.67
CA ASN A 8 13.63 -3.19 9.60
C ASN A 8 14.38 -2.02 8.95
N LEU A 9 13.71 -1.31 8.05
CA LEU A 9 14.27 -0.19 7.28
C LEU A 9 14.65 1.03 8.14
N ALA A 10 14.05 1.18 9.32
CA ALA A 10 14.42 2.20 10.28
C ALA A 10 15.80 1.95 10.93
N GLN A 11 16.28 0.70 10.93
CA GLN A 11 17.58 0.32 11.48
C GLN A 11 18.65 0.18 10.40
N LEU A 12 18.28 -0.37 9.25
CA LEU A 12 19.15 -0.54 8.10
C LEU A 12 18.45 0.02 6.87
N LYS A 13 18.92 1.16 6.37
CA LYS A 13 18.30 1.84 5.24
C LYS A 13 18.30 0.95 4.00
N LEU A 14 17.29 1.11 3.15
CA LEU A 14 17.17 0.35 1.89
C LEU A 14 18.44 0.41 1.04
N MET A 15 19.07 1.60 0.93
CA MET A 15 20.36 1.77 0.22
C MET A 15 21.42 0.75 0.67
N ASP A 16 21.55 0.56 1.97
CA ASP A 16 22.58 -0.31 2.54
C ASP A 16 22.26 -1.79 2.29
N VAL A 17 20.96 -2.15 2.33
CA VAL A 17 20.45 -3.48 1.95
C VAL A 17 20.80 -3.79 0.50
N LEU A 18 20.45 -2.90 -0.44
CA LEU A 18 20.71 -3.11 -1.87
C LEU A 18 22.21 -3.18 -2.16
N ARG A 19 23.02 -2.30 -1.57
CA ARG A 19 24.49 -2.34 -1.71
C ARG A 19 25.09 -3.64 -1.19
N LEU A 20 24.59 -4.17 -0.07
CA LEU A 20 25.07 -5.43 0.47
C LEU A 20 24.75 -6.60 -0.46
N LEU A 21 23.51 -6.68 -0.96
CA LEU A 21 23.09 -7.75 -1.88
C LEU A 21 23.86 -7.71 -3.20
N HIS A 22 24.06 -6.50 -3.73
CA HIS A 22 24.87 -6.25 -4.92
C HIS A 22 26.33 -6.66 -4.70
N ALA A 23 26.99 -6.15 -3.66
CA ALA A 23 28.40 -6.43 -3.39
C ALA A 23 28.70 -7.90 -3.04
N SER A 24 27.70 -8.63 -2.55
CA SER A 24 27.80 -10.06 -2.25
C SER A 24 27.32 -10.97 -3.39
N ASN A 25 27.04 -10.40 -4.57
CA ASN A 25 26.59 -11.11 -5.78
C ASN A 25 25.41 -12.05 -5.51
N ARG A 26 24.44 -11.61 -4.70
CA ARG A 26 23.31 -12.46 -4.31
C ARG A 26 22.33 -12.61 -5.48
N THR A 27 21.79 -13.82 -5.62
CA THR A 27 20.64 -14.12 -6.47
C THR A 27 19.45 -14.45 -5.56
N GLY A 28 18.30 -13.82 -5.78
CA GLY A 28 17.11 -14.00 -4.97
C GLY A 28 16.13 -12.82 -5.03
N VAL A 29 15.15 -12.85 -4.14
CA VAL A 29 14.08 -11.84 -4.06
C VAL A 29 14.18 -11.09 -2.73
N LEU A 30 14.21 -9.76 -2.79
CA LEU A 30 14.07 -8.88 -1.65
C LEU A 30 12.62 -8.39 -1.57
N GLU A 31 11.89 -8.85 -0.57
CA GLU A 31 10.52 -8.43 -0.27
C GLU A 31 10.55 -7.31 0.77
N LEU A 32 9.74 -6.28 0.55
CA LEU A 32 9.58 -5.13 1.44
C LEU A 32 8.11 -4.94 1.79
N VAL A 33 7.83 -4.69 3.07
CA VAL A 33 6.49 -4.40 3.57
C VAL A 33 6.54 -3.14 4.42
N HIS A 34 5.83 -2.09 4.01
CA HIS A 34 5.73 -0.83 4.73
C HIS A 34 4.77 -0.99 5.93
N ASP A 35 4.85 -0.07 6.89
CA ASP A 35 4.04 -0.15 8.11
C ASP A 35 2.53 0.02 7.83
N ASP A 36 2.16 0.68 6.72
CA ASP A 36 0.77 0.85 6.25
C ASP A 36 0.27 -0.32 5.38
N GLY A 37 1.06 -1.39 5.23
CA GLY A 37 0.68 -2.60 4.50
C GLY A 37 1.05 -2.60 3.01
N ARG A 38 1.55 -1.48 2.45
CA ARG A 38 2.10 -1.47 1.08
C ARG A 38 3.26 -2.45 0.95
N GLN A 39 3.42 -3.03 -0.24
CA GLN A 39 4.42 -4.05 -0.52
C GLN A 39 5.22 -3.71 -1.76
N GLY A 40 6.47 -4.17 -1.81
CA GLY A 40 7.29 -4.10 -3.00
C GLY A 40 8.36 -5.17 -3.01
N GLU A 41 8.86 -5.45 -4.22
CA GLU A 41 9.77 -6.56 -4.48
C GLU A 41 10.90 -6.09 -5.38
N ILE A 42 12.13 -6.53 -5.08
CA ILE A 42 13.31 -6.30 -5.92
C ILE A 42 14.01 -7.63 -6.14
N TYR A 43 14.18 -7.99 -7.41
CA TYR A 43 14.73 -9.26 -7.85
C TYR A 43 16.18 -9.07 -8.25
N PHE A 44 17.05 -9.93 -7.70
CA PHE A 44 18.48 -9.90 -7.93
C PHE A 44 18.95 -11.16 -8.65
N ASP A 45 19.81 -10.99 -9.66
CA ASP A 45 20.58 -12.05 -10.28
C ASP A 45 22.08 -11.71 -10.27
N ASN A 46 22.88 -12.50 -9.55
CA ASN A 46 24.31 -12.31 -9.37
C ASN A 46 24.67 -10.87 -8.94
N GLY A 47 23.90 -10.34 -7.98
CA GLY A 47 24.03 -8.97 -7.47
C GLY A 47 23.46 -7.88 -8.37
N GLN A 48 22.91 -8.22 -9.54
CA GLN A 48 22.27 -7.26 -10.43
C GLN A 48 20.76 -7.20 -10.19
N ILE A 49 20.20 -6.00 -10.06
CA ILE A 49 18.75 -5.83 -10.07
C ILE A 49 18.25 -6.10 -11.48
N VAL A 50 17.40 -7.11 -11.66
CA VAL A 50 16.85 -7.52 -12.96
C VAL A 50 15.37 -7.21 -13.14
N HIS A 51 14.64 -7.10 -12.03
CA HIS A 51 13.22 -6.80 -12.00
C HIS A 51 12.86 -6.17 -10.66
N ALA A 52 11.82 -5.35 -10.65
CA ALA A 52 11.26 -4.78 -9.43
C ALA A 52 9.81 -4.39 -9.65
N VAL A 53 9.01 -4.44 -8.58
CA VAL A 53 7.59 -4.10 -8.58
C VAL A 53 7.27 -3.35 -7.28
N TYR A 54 6.52 -2.26 -7.39
CA TYR A 54 6.01 -1.48 -6.27
C TYR A 54 4.72 -0.77 -6.69
N GLU A 55 3.58 -1.18 -6.11
CA GLU A 55 2.25 -0.73 -6.57
C GLU A 55 2.11 -0.93 -8.10
N ASP A 56 1.78 0.13 -8.84
CA ASP A 56 1.66 0.12 -10.30
C ASP A 56 3.02 0.36 -11.01
N ALA A 57 4.10 0.63 -10.27
CA ALA A 57 5.42 0.87 -10.83
C ALA A 57 6.18 -0.44 -11.04
N ILE A 58 6.93 -0.52 -12.14
CA ILE A 58 7.73 -1.68 -12.54
C ILE A 58 9.14 -1.21 -12.96
N GLY A 59 10.15 -2.03 -12.71
CA GLY A 59 11.53 -1.75 -13.13
C GLY A 59 12.19 -0.67 -12.30
N GLU A 60 12.97 0.22 -12.92
CA GLU A 60 13.70 1.27 -12.21
C GLU A 60 12.79 2.19 -11.40
N ASP A 61 11.63 2.56 -11.95
CA ASP A 61 10.65 3.41 -11.27
C ASP A 61 10.12 2.76 -9.98
N ALA A 62 9.95 1.44 -9.96
CA ALA A 62 9.60 0.70 -8.76
C ALA A 62 10.70 0.80 -7.70
N VAL A 63 11.96 0.62 -8.11
CA VAL A 63 13.12 0.76 -7.20
C VAL A 63 13.16 2.17 -6.63
N TYR A 64 13.02 3.21 -7.45
CA TYR A 64 13.03 4.61 -7.00
C TYR A 64 11.86 4.93 -6.08
N GLY A 65 10.67 4.41 -6.36
CA GLY A 65 9.49 4.56 -5.53
C GLY A 65 9.68 4.00 -4.12
N LEU A 66 10.35 2.85 -3.99
CA LEU A 66 10.65 2.22 -2.69
C LEU A 66 11.59 3.06 -1.81
N PHE A 67 12.39 3.97 -2.39
CA PHE A 67 13.20 4.93 -1.62
C PHE A 67 12.39 6.03 -0.95
N SER A 68 11.10 6.16 -1.27
CA SER A 68 10.20 6.99 -0.48
C SER A 68 10.00 6.44 0.93
N TRP A 69 10.16 5.13 1.16
CA TRP A 69 9.86 4.49 2.44
C TRP A 69 10.90 4.82 3.51
N GLY A 70 10.46 5.43 4.60
CA GLY A 70 11.29 5.73 5.78
C GLY A 70 11.29 4.63 6.85
N SER A 71 10.32 3.72 6.81
CA SER A 71 10.15 2.60 7.73
C SER A 71 9.54 1.40 7.01
N GLY A 72 9.44 0.26 7.70
CA GLY A 72 8.97 -1.01 7.13
C GLY A 72 9.92 -2.17 7.44
N LYS A 73 9.53 -3.36 6.99
CA LYS A 73 10.29 -4.60 7.13
C LYS A 73 10.80 -5.05 5.77
N PHE A 74 11.95 -5.72 5.78
CA PHE A 74 12.48 -6.37 4.59
C PHE A 74 12.86 -7.83 4.89
N SER A 75 12.78 -8.67 3.87
CA SER A 75 13.23 -10.06 3.91
C SER A 75 13.84 -10.45 2.57
N PHE A 76 14.99 -11.12 2.59
CA PHE A 76 15.61 -11.64 1.38
C PHE A 76 15.57 -13.17 1.35
N THR A 77 15.05 -13.70 0.25
CA THR A 77 14.95 -15.14 -0.01
C THR A 77 15.87 -15.49 -1.19
N ALA A 78 16.94 -16.25 -0.91
CA ALA A 78 17.85 -16.72 -1.95
C ALA A 78 17.19 -17.81 -2.80
N THR A 79 17.32 -17.71 -4.12
CA THR A 79 16.83 -18.69 -5.10
C THR A 79 17.72 -18.64 -6.35
N ASP A 80 17.83 -19.75 -7.07
CA ASP A 80 18.65 -19.83 -8.29
C ASP A 80 17.94 -19.19 -9.50
N THR A 81 16.61 -19.16 -9.48
CA THR A 81 15.75 -18.57 -10.51
C THR A 81 14.79 -17.59 -9.82
N PRO A 82 15.19 -16.32 -9.64
CA PRO A 82 14.38 -15.34 -8.92
C PRO A 82 13.15 -14.90 -9.72
N THR A 83 13.28 -14.78 -11.04
CA THR A 83 12.20 -14.41 -11.97
C THR A 83 12.61 -14.75 -13.40
N ASP A 84 11.63 -14.89 -14.30
CA ASP A 84 11.83 -14.96 -15.75
C ASP A 84 11.69 -13.57 -16.42
N GLU A 85 11.32 -12.54 -15.65
CA GLU A 85 11.12 -11.19 -16.13
C GLU A 85 12.40 -10.35 -16.03
N ARG A 86 12.57 -9.45 -17.02
CA ARG A 86 13.59 -8.41 -16.96
C ARG A 86 12.95 -7.07 -17.27
N THR A 87 12.87 -6.22 -16.26
CA THR A 87 12.26 -4.89 -16.39
C THR A 87 13.20 -3.75 -16.05
N THR A 88 14.37 -4.06 -15.50
CA THR A 88 15.47 -3.10 -15.38
C THR A 88 16.50 -3.31 -16.48
N TYR A 89 17.01 -2.20 -17.00
CA TYR A 89 17.95 -2.14 -18.11
C TYR A 89 19.22 -1.35 -17.76
N LEU A 90 19.16 -0.48 -16.75
CA LEU A 90 20.34 0.17 -16.19
C LEU A 90 21.20 -0.80 -15.36
N GLN A 91 22.50 -0.51 -15.23
CA GLN A 91 23.34 -1.24 -14.28
C GLN A 91 22.93 -0.91 -12.85
N THR A 92 23.11 -1.87 -11.94
CA THR A 92 22.72 -1.69 -10.53
C THR A 92 23.39 -0.48 -9.90
N GLU A 93 24.65 -0.20 -10.24
CA GLU A 93 25.39 0.96 -9.77
C GLU A 93 24.78 2.29 -10.23
N GLU A 94 24.24 2.35 -11.46
CA GLU A 94 23.54 3.51 -11.98
C GLU A 94 22.21 3.73 -11.25
N ILE A 95 21.44 2.64 -11.05
CA ILE A 95 20.20 2.66 -10.27
C ILE A 95 20.47 3.14 -8.84
N LEU A 96 21.50 2.59 -8.19
CA LEU A 96 21.88 2.97 -6.82
C LEU A 96 22.33 4.43 -6.72
N LEU A 97 23.00 4.97 -7.74
CA LEU A 97 23.36 6.39 -7.77
C LEU A 97 22.12 7.28 -7.82
N GLU A 98 21.18 6.95 -8.71
CA GLU A 98 19.93 7.68 -8.86
C GLU A 98 19.08 7.63 -7.57
N CYS A 99 19.06 6.46 -6.91
CA CYS A 99 18.39 6.26 -5.62
C CYS A 99 18.91 7.20 -4.52
N VAL A 100 20.19 7.60 -4.53
CA VAL A 100 20.72 8.60 -3.57
C VAL A 100 20.02 9.94 -3.80
N THR A 101 19.90 10.37 -5.05
CA THR A 101 19.20 11.61 -5.41
C THR A 101 17.76 11.54 -4.93
N TYR A 102 17.02 10.48 -5.28
CA TYR A 102 15.63 10.28 -4.86
C TYR A 102 15.46 10.30 -3.34
N ALA A 103 16.34 9.64 -2.58
CA ALA A 103 16.30 9.65 -1.12
C ALA A 103 16.46 11.06 -0.55
N THR A 104 17.36 11.87 -1.11
CA THR A 104 17.57 13.26 -0.67
C THR A 104 16.41 14.19 -1.05
N GLU A 105 15.79 13.96 -2.21
CA GLU A 105 14.58 14.70 -2.62
C GLU A 105 13.43 14.39 -1.67
N TRP A 106 13.19 13.11 -1.38
CA TRP A 106 12.16 12.67 -0.44
C TRP A 106 12.40 13.17 0.98
N GLU A 107 13.64 13.21 1.45
CA GLU A 107 13.97 13.77 2.77
C GLU A 107 13.57 15.26 2.86
N SER A 108 13.79 16.02 1.79
CA SER A 108 13.42 17.44 1.74
C SER A 108 11.91 17.63 1.65
N VAL A 109 11.25 16.81 0.82
CA VAL A 109 9.79 16.79 0.66
C VAL A 109 9.10 16.48 1.99
N ARG A 110 9.55 15.45 2.72
CA ARG A 110 8.95 15.01 3.99
C ARG A 110 8.98 16.03 5.12
N ARG A 111 9.81 17.09 5.01
CA ARG A 111 9.79 18.21 5.96
C ARG A 111 8.55 19.09 5.84
N VAL A 112 7.93 19.11 4.66
CA VAL A 112 6.72 19.91 4.38
C VAL A 112 5.53 18.98 4.23
N VAL A 113 5.67 17.92 3.44
CA VAL A 113 4.62 16.93 3.14
C VAL A 113 4.97 15.62 3.86
N PRO A 114 4.53 15.43 5.13
CA PRO A 114 4.99 14.31 5.96
C PRO A 114 4.58 12.94 5.40
N SER A 115 3.42 12.87 4.73
CA SER A 115 2.90 11.66 4.09
C SER A 115 1.93 12.01 2.96
N ALA A 116 1.54 11.01 2.15
CA ALA A 116 0.42 11.11 1.22
C ALA A 116 -0.90 11.53 1.88
N ARG A 117 -1.05 11.34 3.20
CA ARG A 117 -2.26 11.69 3.97
C ARG A 117 -2.30 13.16 4.40
N ALA A 118 -1.22 13.89 4.16
CA ALA A 118 -1.14 15.30 4.46
C ALA A 118 -2.20 16.09 3.69
N VAL A 119 -2.79 17.08 4.36
CA VAL A 119 -3.84 17.95 3.82
C VAL A 119 -3.33 19.37 3.81
N PHE A 120 -3.51 20.04 2.67
CA PHE A 120 -3.09 21.41 2.44
C PHE A 120 -4.26 22.23 1.92
N ARG A 121 -4.21 23.55 2.16
CA ARG A 121 -5.19 24.50 1.63
C ARG A 121 -4.52 25.75 1.11
N LEU A 122 -5.22 26.49 0.25
CA LEU A 122 -4.76 27.81 -0.20
C LEU A 122 -4.67 28.79 0.96
N SER A 123 -3.54 29.49 1.04
CA SER A 123 -3.29 30.53 2.01
C SER A 123 -4.06 31.80 1.65
N SER A 124 -4.71 32.41 2.63
CA SER A 124 -5.42 33.68 2.44
C SER A 124 -4.49 34.90 2.33
N ARG A 125 -3.16 34.71 2.37
CA ARG A 125 -2.16 35.78 2.53
C ARG A 125 -1.39 36.18 1.26
N SER A 126 -1.76 35.68 0.08
CA SER A 126 -0.95 35.93 -1.11
C SER A 126 -1.11 37.38 -1.65
N MET A 127 -0.03 38.17 -1.55
CA MET A 127 0.08 39.54 -2.10
C MET A 127 1.23 39.69 -3.12
N LYS A 128 1.75 38.59 -3.69
CA LYS A 128 2.84 38.63 -4.68
C LYS A 128 2.40 38.03 -6.01
N GLU A 129 2.91 38.59 -7.11
CA GLU A 129 2.79 38.00 -8.44
C GLU A 129 3.73 36.80 -8.56
N PHE A 130 3.20 35.68 -9.04
CA PHE A 130 3.95 34.45 -9.28
C PHE A 130 3.69 33.94 -10.69
N SER A 131 4.69 33.29 -11.29
CA SER A 131 4.53 32.54 -12.54
C SER A 131 4.28 31.08 -12.21
N LEU A 132 3.07 30.60 -12.49
CA LEU A 132 2.64 29.23 -12.24
C LEU A 132 2.63 28.43 -13.54
N ARG A 133 3.08 27.18 -13.48
CA ARG A 133 3.04 26.21 -14.57
C ARG A 133 1.68 25.53 -14.64
N ALA A 134 1.39 24.82 -15.73
CA ALA A 134 0.14 24.08 -15.89
C ALA A 134 -0.09 23.07 -14.74
N GLU A 135 0.96 22.36 -14.33
CA GLU A 135 0.94 21.39 -13.22
C GLU A 135 0.67 22.05 -11.85
N ASP A 136 1.09 23.32 -11.67
CA ASP A 136 0.78 24.04 -10.44
C ASP A 136 -0.72 24.27 -10.32
N TRP A 137 -1.37 24.62 -11.44
CA TRP A 137 -2.80 24.88 -11.47
C TRP A 137 -3.65 23.64 -11.23
N SER A 138 -3.24 22.47 -11.75
CA SER A 138 -3.98 21.23 -11.52
C SER A 138 -3.99 20.86 -10.04
N VAL A 139 -2.85 20.99 -9.34
CA VAL A 139 -2.77 20.75 -7.90
C VAL A 139 -3.54 21.82 -7.12
N ILE A 140 -3.36 23.11 -7.45
CA ILE A 140 -4.05 24.24 -6.78
C ILE A 140 -5.58 24.06 -6.74
N GLN A 141 -6.17 23.57 -7.82
CA GLN A 141 -7.63 23.40 -7.92
C GLN A 141 -8.20 22.37 -6.94
N ASN A 142 -7.37 21.46 -6.44
CA ASN A 142 -7.76 20.39 -5.52
C ASN A 142 -7.29 20.65 -4.08
N LEU A 143 -6.68 21.81 -3.79
CA LEU A 143 -6.23 22.20 -2.45
C LEU A 143 -7.34 22.88 -1.65
N ASP A 144 -8.39 22.11 -1.34
CA ASP A 144 -9.58 22.56 -0.63
C ASP A 144 -9.45 22.51 0.91
N GLY A 145 -8.34 21.98 1.43
CA GLY A 145 -8.13 21.76 2.86
C GLY A 145 -8.83 20.51 3.41
N VAL A 146 -9.31 19.64 2.54
CA VAL A 146 -9.91 18.36 2.86
C VAL A 146 -9.13 17.24 2.17
N GLN A 147 -8.93 17.31 0.85
CA GLN A 147 -8.27 16.27 0.06
C GLN A 147 -6.82 16.03 0.51
N THR A 148 -6.42 14.77 0.54
CA THR A 148 -5.05 14.37 0.88
C THR A 148 -4.11 14.51 -0.33
N VAL A 149 -2.81 14.64 -0.09
CA VAL A 149 -1.81 14.67 -1.17
C VAL A 149 -1.91 13.46 -2.10
N GLY A 150 -2.17 12.27 -1.56
CA GLY A 150 -2.39 11.05 -2.35
C GLY A 150 -3.59 11.18 -3.28
N GLU A 151 -4.75 11.57 -2.74
CA GLU A 151 -5.98 11.78 -3.52
C GLU A 151 -5.81 12.83 -4.62
N ILE A 152 -5.05 13.90 -4.34
CA ILE A 152 -4.71 14.92 -5.33
C ILE A 152 -3.83 14.33 -6.43
N GLY A 153 -2.86 13.48 -6.09
CA GLY A 153 -2.04 12.76 -7.05
C GLY A 153 -2.88 11.92 -8.00
N ASP A 154 -3.81 11.13 -7.46
CA ASP A 154 -4.70 10.27 -8.25
C ASP A 154 -5.56 11.07 -9.23
N ILE A 155 -6.18 12.16 -8.76
CA ILE A 155 -7.03 13.03 -9.58
C ILE A 155 -6.24 13.73 -10.68
N THR A 156 -5.02 14.17 -10.35
CA THR A 156 -4.16 14.91 -11.29
C THR A 156 -3.30 14.00 -12.17
N GLN A 157 -3.40 12.67 -11.98
CA GLN A 157 -2.57 11.67 -12.64
C GLN A 157 -1.06 11.91 -12.44
N LEU A 158 -0.70 12.48 -11.29
CA LEU A 158 0.68 12.71 -10.87
C LEU A 158 1.04 11.70 -9.78
N ASN A 159 2.25 11.15 -9.85
CA ASN A 159 2.75 10.30 -8.77
C ASN A 159 2.97 11.10 -7.47
N GLU A 160 3.06 10.39 -6.34
CA GLU A 160 3.17 10.98 -5.00
C GLU A 160 4.33 11.99 -4.90
N LEU A 161 5.50 11.67 -5.48
CA LEU A 161 6.67 12.55 -5.46
C LEU A 161 6.41 13.85 -6.21
N MET A 162 5.85 13.77 -7.42
CA MET A 162 5.59 14.95 -8.26
C MET A 162 4.54 15.85 -7.61
N THR A 163 3.44 15.28 -7.12
CA THR A 163 2.41 16.01 -6.38
C THR A 163 3.01 16.71 -5.16
N SER A 164 3.82 15.99 -4.39
CA SER A 164 4.48 16.55 -3.21
C SER A 164 5.48 17.66 -3.55
N LYS A 165 6.24 17.54 -4.65
CA LYS A 165 7.15 18.60 -5.13
C LYS A 165 6.40 19.87 -5.56
N VAL A 166 5.23 19.73 -6.17
CA VAL A 166 4.37 20.89 -6.48
C VAL A 166 3.91 21.55 -5.18
N ILE A 167 3.43 20.78 -4.20
CA ILE A 167 2.98 21.30 -2.90
C ILE A 167 4.12 22.00 -2.15
N VAL A 168 5.32 21.41 -2.09
CA VAL A 168 6.52 22.03 -1.49
C VAL A 168 6.80 23.38 -2.14
N ARG A 169 6.79 23.45 -3.48
CA ARG A 169 7.00 24.71 -4.21
C ARG A 169 5.94 25.75 -3.84
N LEU A 170 4.66 25.38 -3.81
CA LEU A 170 3.58 26.29 -3.44
C LEU A 170 3.70 26.74 -1.98
N TYR A 171 4.16 25.86 -1.09
CA TYR A 171 4.37 26.15 0.33
C TYR A 171 5.51 27.16 0.53
N ASP A 172 6.64 26.95 -0.16
CA ASP A 172 7.78 27.87 -0.13
C ASP A 172 7.44 29.27 -0.70
N LEU A 173 6.52 29.33 -1.67
CA LEU A 173 5.97 30.60 -2.18
C LEU A 173 4.95 31.24 -1.22
N GLY A 174 4.53 30.54 -0.17
CA GLY A 174 3.51 30.99 0.80
C GLY A 174 2.08 30.96 0.25
N LEU A 175 1.85 30.22 -0.84
CA LEU A 175 0.55 30.09 -1.51
C LEU A 175 -0.35 29.05 -0.84
N VAL A 176 0.24 28.09 -0.12
CA VAL A 176 -0.49 27.03 0.57
C VAL A 176 0.01 26.91 2.00
N GLU A 177 -0.83 26.36 2.88
CA GLU A 177 -0.46 26.05 4.25
C GLU A 177 -0.91 24.63 4.63
N TYR A 178 -0.13 24.02 5.50
CA TYR A 178 -0.39 22.68 6.03
C TYR A 178 -1.52 22.72 7.04
N VAL A 179 -2.51 21.83 6.88
CA VAL A 179 -3.69 21.74 7.74
C VAL A 179 -3.56 20.61 8.76
N GLY A 180 -2.99 19.47 8.37
CA GLY A 180 -2.85 18.28 9.19
C GLY A 180 -2.70 17.00 8.35
N GLU A 181 -2.77 15.83 8.98
CA GLU A 181 -2.90 14.55 8.29
C GLU A 181 -4.31 13.99 8.52
N ARG A 182 -4.93 13.45 7.48
CA ARG A 182 -6.19 12.73 7.59
C ARG A 182 -5.94 11.36 8.26
N GLN A 183 -6.72 10.94 9.25
CA GLN A 183 -6.49 9.66 9.97
C GLN A 183 -7.05 8.46 9.21
N GLU A 184 -6.51 7.24 9.43
CA GLU A 184 -6.93 5.99 8.74
C GLU A 184 -8.43 5.74 8.84
N GLU A 185 -9.05 6.20 9.93
CA GLU A 185 -10.48 6.11 10.20
C GLU A 185 -11.37 6.94 9.25
N ASP A 186 -10.79 7.88 8.48
CA ASP A 186 -11.53 8.74 7.53
C ASP A 186 -11.62 8.14 6.12
N VAL A 187 -10.94 7.01 5.84
CA VAL A 187 -11.25 6.22 4.64
C VAL A 187 -12.45 5.37 4.99
N GLN A 188 -13.65 5.78 4.55
CA GLN A 188 -14.79 4.88 4.48
C GLN A 188 -14.49 3.77 3.46
N VAL A 189 -13.63 2.81 3.83
CA VAL A 189 -13.79 1.46 3.32
C VAL A 189 -15.14 1.05 3.87
N ASP A 190 -16.08 0.70 3.00
CA ASP A 190 -17.35 0.17 3.43
C ASP A 190 -17.05 -1.22 4.01
N VAL A 191 -16.62 -1.26 5.26
CA VAL A 191 -16.22 -2.46 6.00
C VAL A 191 -17.47 -3.20 6.43
N VAL A 192 -17.39 -4.52 6.51
CA VAL A 192 -18.48 -5.33 7.03
C VAL A 192 -18.82 -4.88 8.46
N SER A 193 -20.09 -4.53 8.68
CA SER A 193 -20.53 -4.09 10.00
C SER A 193 -20.57 -5.25 11.01
N ASP A 194 -20.43 -4.94 12.30
CA ASP A 194 -20.53 -5.93 13.37
C ASP A 194 -21.84 -6.74 13.32
N ASP A 195 -22.94 -6.12 12.87
CA ASP A 195 -24.22 -6.82 12.70
C ASP A 195 -24.13 -7.92 11.63
N ILE A 196 -23.50 -7.63 10.48
CA ILE A 196 -23.32 -8.60 9.40
C ILE A 196 -22.35 -9.71 9.81
N ILE A 197 -21.30 -9.37 10.56
CA ILE A 197 -20.37 -10.35 11.14
C ILE A 197 -21.13 -11.30 12.07
N HIS A 198 -21.93 -10.77 12.99
CA HIS A 198 -22.72 -11.58 13.93
C HIS A 198 -23.81 -12.41 13.24
N GLN A 199 -24.43 -11.90 12.18
CA GLN A 199 -25.38 -12.68 11.38
C GLN A 199 -24.68 -13.84 10.68
N THR A 200 -23.54 -13.58 10.03
CA THR A 200 -22.72 -14.61 9.37
C THR A 200 -22.27 -15.68 10.35
N GLU A 201 -21.72 -15.27 11.50
CA GLU A 201 -21.29 -16.17 12.59
C GLU A 201 -22.45 -17.03 13.09
N ARG A 202 -23.65 -16.45 13.25
CA ARG A 202 -24.84 -17.18 13.70
C ARG A 202 -25.28 -18.22 12.69
N GLU A 203 -25.31 -17.90 11.40
CA GLU A 203 -25.68 -18.86 10.36
C GLU A 203 -24.63 -19.97 10.21
N LEU A 204 -23.34 -19.63 10.31
CA LEU A 204 -22.26 -20.61 10.34
C LEU A 204 -22.33 -21.51 11.59
N THR A 205 -22.65 -20.96 12.75
CA THR A 205 -22.85 -21.71 14.01
C THR A 205 -23.97 -22.74 13.87
N ARG A 206 -25.05 -22.43 13.14
CA ARG A 206 -26.12 -23.40 12.86
C ARG A 206 -25.65 -24.54 11.96
N ALA A 207 -24.68 -24.29 11.07
CA ALA A 207 -24.16 -25.27 10.15
C ALA A 207 -23.13 -26.21 10.81
N ILE A 208 -22.10 -25.66 11.46
CA ILE A 208 -20.93 -26.40 11.96
C ILE A 208 -20.75 -26.39 13.48
N GLY A 209 -21.62 -25.67 14.21
CA GLY A 209 -21.62 -25.65 15.68
C GLY A 209 -20.62 -24.66 16.27
N PRO A 210 -20.12 -24.90 17.50
CA PRO A 210 -19.42 -23.90 18.31
C PRO A 210 -18.04 -23.50 17.79
N MET A 211 -17.51 -24.18 16.77
CA MET A 211 -16.23 -23.79 16.14
C MET A 211 -16.39 -22.65 15.12
N ALA A 212 -17.62 -22.27 14.77
CA ALA A 212 -17.91 -21.24 13.78
C ALA A 212 -17.15 -19.91 13.96
N PRO A 213 -16.97 -19.35 15.18
CA PRO A 213 -16.24 -18.10 15.33
C PRO A 213 -14.78 -18.22 14.88
N ILE A 214 -14.13 -19.36 15.19
CA ILE A 214 -12.73 -19.62 14.82
C ILE A 214 -12.63 -19.81 13.31
N VAL A 215 -13.51 -20.62 12.71
CA VAL A 215 -13.52 -20.86 11.26
C VAL A 215 -13.78 -19.55 10.48
N LEU A 216 -14.63 -18.68 11.02
CA LEU A 216 -14.92 -17.36 10.45
C LEU A 216 -13.68 -16.45 10.47
N GLU A 217 -12.98 -16.40 11.59
CA GLU A 217 -11.73 -15.65 11.71
C GLU A 217 -10.65 -16.21 10.78
N ASP A 218 -10.41 -17.53 10.80
CA ASP A 218 -9.42 -18.21 9.95
C ASP A 218 -9.68 -17.98 8.45
N CYS A 219 -10.94 -18.03 8.03
CA CYS A 219 -11.31 -17.79 6.63
C CYS A 219 -11.11 -16.33 6.21
N ALA A 220 -11.36 -15.37 7.10
CA ALA A 220 -11.07 -13.96 6.84
C ALA A 220 -9.56 -13.71 6.76
N GLU A 221 -8.79 -14.30 7.69
CA GLU A 221 -7.33 -14.20 7.70
C GLU A 221 -6.71 -14.83 6.45
N ALA A 222 -7.26 -15.95 5.97
CA ALA A 222 -6.83 -16.59 4.73
C ALA A 222 -7.13 -15.75 3.47
N LEU A 223 -8.02 -14.76 3.55
CA LEU A 223 -8.25 -13.75 2.52
C LEU A 223 -7.36 -12.50 2.69
N GLY A 224 -6.51 -12.47 3.72
CA GLY A 224 -5.60 -11.36 4.00
C GLY A 224 -6.20 -10.26 4.87
N PHE A 225 -7.36 -10.47 5.48
CA PHE A 225 -8.06 -9.45 6.26
C PHE A 225 -8.31 -9.89 7.70
N LYS A 226 -8.28 -8.93 8.63
CA LYS A 226 -8.95 -9.13 9.93
C LYS A 226 -10.46 -9.01 9.71
N LEU A 227 -11.24 -9.88 10.33
CA LEU A 227 -12.71 -9.94 10.16
C LEU A 227 -13.40 -8.57 10.31
N ARG A 228 -13.00 -7.78 11.32
CA ARG A 228 -13.55 -6.43 11.61
C ARG A 228 -13.01 -5.30 10.73
N GLN A 229 -12.05 -5.60 9.87
CA GLN A 229 -11.45 -4.67 8.92
C GLN A 229 -11.69 -5.13 7.48
N MET A 230 -12.50 -6.17 7.28
CA MET A 230 -12.72 -6.77 5.98
C MET A 230 -13.65 -5.87 5.12
N PRO A 231 -13.23 -5.50 3.91
CA PRO A 231 -14.09 -4.79 2.95
C PRO A 231 -15.37 -5.56 2.62
N LYS A 232 -16.51 -4.89 2.46
CA LYS A 232 -17.81 -5.53 2.15
C LYS A 232 -17.82 -6.31 0.85
N ASP A 233 -17.10 -5.83 -0.17
CA ASP A 233 -16.97 -6.49 -1.48
C ASP A 233 -16.24 -7.85 -1.40
N MET A 234 -15.55 -8.14 -0.29
CA MET A 234 -14.93 -9.44 -0.02
C MET A 234 -15.90 -10.46 0.60
N MET A 235 -17.12 -10.05 0.98
CA MET A 235 -18.14 -10.96 1.55
C MET A 235 -18.49 -12.16 0.67
N PRO A 236 -18.59 -12.05 -0.67
CA PRO A 236 -18.84 -13.21 -1.52
C PRO A 236 -17.74 -14.27 -1.42
N SER A 237 -16.46 -13.84 -1.44
CA SER A 237 -15.30 -14.72 -1.32
C SER A 237 -15.23 -15.39 0.06
N LEU A 238 -15.59 -14.65 1.12
CA LEU A 238 -15.69 -15.22 2.47
C LEU A 238 -16.81 -16.27 2.53
N ALA A 239 -18.00 -15.96 1.99
CA ALA A 239 -19.14 -16.87 2.00
C ALA A 239 -18.84 -18.19 1.26
N GLU A 240 -18.12 -18.13 0.14
CA GLU A 240 -17.69 -19.31 -0.62
C GLU A 240 -16.75 -20.19 0.21
N ARG A 241 -15.68 -19.62 0.77
CA ARG A 241 -14.75 -20.35 1.65
C ARG A 241 -15.45 -20.98 2.86
N LEU A 242 -16.33 -20.23 3.51
CA LEU A 242 -17.10 -20.74 4.65
C LEU A 242 -18.01 -21.92 4.26
N ALA A 243 -18.58 -21.90 3.05
CA ALA A 243 -19.41 -22.99 2.57
C ALA A 243 -18.61 -24.28 2.33
N GLU A 244 -17.34 -24.17 1.90
CA GLU A 244 -16.44 -25.31 1.73
C GLU A 244 -16.15 -26.02 3.07
N GLU A 245 -16.08 -25.26 4.17
CA GLU A 245 -15.87 -25.77 5.53
C GLU A 245 -17.09 -26.50 6.13
N ILE A 246 -18.27 -26.43 5.49
CA ILE A 246 -19.48 -27.11 5.94
C ILE A 246 -19.55 -28.51 5.30
N PRO A 247 -19.38 -29.63 6.05
CA PRO A 247 -19.33 -30.96 5.43
C PRO A 247 -20.70 -31.47 4.97
N ASP A 248 -21.76 -31.08 5.68
CA ASP A 248 -23.13 -31.53 5.41
C ASP A 248 -23.74 -30.70 4.26
N ASN A 249 -24.13 -31.38 3.18
CA ASN A 249 -24.60 -30.73 1.97
C ASN A 249 -25.92 -29.96 2.17
N GLU A 250 -26.83 -30.45 3.01
CA GLU A 250 -28.12 -29.78 3.27
C GLU A 250 -27.90 -28.49 4.07
N ARG A 251 -27.03 -28.53 5.08
CA ARG A 251 -26.64 -27.35 5.87
C ARG A 251 -25.84 -26.36 5.05
N ARG A 252 -24.97 -26.82 4.15
CA ARG A 252 -24.21 -25.96 3.24
C ARG A 252 -25.13 -25.14 2.35
N VAL A 253 -26.11 -25.77 1.71
CA VAL A 253 -27.10 -25.07 0.88
C VAL A 253 -27.88 -24.03 1.69
N LYS A 254 -28.37 -24.39 2.89
CA LYS A 254 -29.08 -23.45 3.77
C LYS A 254 -28.21 -22.26 4.20
N PHE A 255 -26.93 -22.50 4.47
CA PHE A 255 -25.98 -21.45 4.78
C PHE A 255 -25.78 -20.51 3.57
N GLN A 256 -25.58 -21.07 2.37
CA GLN A 256 -25.44 -20.27 1.15
C GLN A 256 -26.68 -19.41 0.86
N GLU A 257 -27.88 -19.95 1.05
CA GLU A 257 -29.14 -19.18 0.94
C GLU A 257 -29.19 -18.02 1.94
N ALA A 258 -28.84 -18.27 3.20
CA ALA A 258 -28.82 -17.23 4.22
C ALA A 258 -27.76 -16.15 3.95
N MET A 259 -26.58 -16.54 3.44
CA MET A 259 -25.53 -15.59 3.06
C MET A 259 -25.95 -14.71 1.88
N LEU A 260 -26.72 -15.23 0.93
CA LEU A 260 -27.28 -14.44 -0.16
C LEU A 260 -28.25 -13.37 0.38
N GLU A 261 -29.11 -13.71 1.34
CA GLU A 261 -30.01 -12.73 1.99
C GLU A 261 -29.22 -11.64 2.74
N ILE A 262 -28.19 -12.03 3.50
CA ILE A 262 -27.31 -11.09 4.22
C ILE A 262 -26.64 -10.13 3.24
N MET A 263 -26.10 -10.64 2.12
CA MET A 263 -25.45 -9.81 1.11
C MET A 263 -26.45 -8.90 0.37
N GLN A 264 -27.67 -9.35 0.10
CA GLN A 264 -28.70 -8.49 -0.49
C GLN A 264 -29.02 -7.29 0.40
N HIS A 265 -29.06 -7.49 1.73
CA HIS A 265 -29.23 -6.40 2.69
C HIS A 265 -27.99 -5.52 2.85
N LEU A 266 -26.80 -6.08 2.62
CA LEU A 266 -25.52 -5.37 2.71
C LEU A 266 -25.33 -4.33 1.60
N TYR A 267 -25.83 -4.63 0.39
CA TYR A 267 -25.68 -3.81 -0.81
C TYR A 267 -26.92 -3.00 -1.20
N ALA A 268 -27.95 -2.98 -0.33
CA ALA A 268 -29.18 -2.20 -0.52
C ALA A 268 -29.05 -0.80 0.06
#